data_AF-A0A9D9MA32-F1
#
_entry.id   AF-A0A9D9MA32-F1
#
_cell.length_a   1.000
_cell.length_b   1.000
_cell.length_c   1.000
_cell.angle_alpha   90.00
_cell.angle_beta   90.00
_cell.angle_gamma   90.00
#
_symmetry.space_group_name_H-M   'P 1'
#
loop_
_entity.id
_entity.type
_entity.pdbx_description
1 polymer ?
#
loop_
_entity_poly.entity_id
_entity_poly.type
_entity_poly.pdbx_seq_one_letter_code
_entity_poly.pdbx_strand_id
1 'polypeptide(L)'
;MKGFTLMEMLVVVLIIGILAAVALPQYQKSVEMSRAAEALMNGQTIIESQNRALDAFGRINGDKGDLDVTLNGGNWSNNNSVYTTKDFIYTFSSTGVVATRTTRSYWLTFHNKNSTQEGQIVCSGSGSAGICDSIVQQ
;
A
#
# COMPACT_ATOMS: atom_id res chain seq x y z
N MET A 1 13.75 -25.14 -48.33
CA MET A 1 13.38 -24.62 -46.99
C MET A 1 12.97 -23.17 -47.20
N LYS A 2 11.69 -22.83 -47.01
CA LYS A 2 11.23 -21.43 -47.05
C LYS A 2 11.63 -20.81 -45.71
N GLY A 3 12.71 -20.04 -45.71
CA GLY A 3 13.23 -19.35 -44.54
C GLY A 3 12.56 -17.99 -44.38
N PHE A 4 12.26 -17.63 -43.13
CA PHE A 4 11.84 -16.28 -42.73
C PHE A 4 12.82 -15.24 -43.25
N THR A 5 12.33 -14.12 -43.77
CA THR A 5 13.20 -13.05 -44.24
C THR A 5 13.72 -12.23 -43.05
N LEU A 6 14.97 -11.76 -43.12
CA LEU A 6 15.55 -10.90 -42.08
C LEU A 6 14.75 -9.60 -41.88
N MET A 7 14.11 -9.11 -42.95
CA MET A 7 13.26 -7.92 -42.90
C MET A 7 11.95 -8.15 -42.13
N GLU A 8 11.37 -9.35 -42.19
CA GLU A 8 10.20 -9.69 -41.35
C GLU A 8 10.55 -9.65 -39.88
N MET A 9 11.71 -10.17 -39.49
CA MET A 9 12.13 -10.13 -38.10
C MET A 9 12.49 -8.71 -37.63
N LEU A 10 12.97 -7.84 -38.54
CA LEU A 10 13.32 -6.46 -38.20
C LEU A 10 12.08 -5.59 -37.92
N VAL A 11 11.04 -5.67 -38.75
CA VAL A 11 9.81 -4.90 -38.54
C VAL A 11 9.05 -5.36 -37.29
N VAL A 12 9.07 -6.66 -36.98
CA VAL A 12 8.44 -7.21 -35.78
C VAL A 12 9.11 -6.68 -34.51
N VAL A 13 10.44 -6.68 -34.46
CA VAL A 13 11.20 -6.17 -33.30
C VAL A 13 10.99 -4.66 -33.13
N LEU A 14 10.93 -3.91 -34.23
CA LEU A 14 10.63 -2.47 -34.20
C LEU A 14 9.26 -2.19 -33.55
N ILE A 15 8.21 -2.89 -33.97
CA ILE A 15 6.85 -2.69 -33.46
C ILE A 15 6.77 -3.09 -31.97
N ILE A 16 7.35 -4.23 -31.58
CA ILE A 16 7.38 -4.66 -30.17
C ILE A 16 8.14 -3.65 -29.30
N GLY A 17 9.22 -3.06 -29.82
CA GLY A 17 9.99 -2.03 -29.12
C GLY A 17 9.16 -0.78 -28.76
N ILE A 18 8.33 -0.30 -29.69
CA ILE A 18 7.45 0.86 -29.45
C ILE A 18 6.36 0.52 -28.42
N LEU A 19 5.72 -0.65 -28.56
CA LEU A 19 4.68 -1.08 -27.63
C LEU A 19 5.22 -1.26 -26.21
N ALA A 20 6.42 -1.83 -26.06
CA ALA A 20 7.07 -2.03 -24.76
C ALA A 20 7.36 -0.69 -24.05
N ALA A 21 7.79 0.33 -24.79
CA ALA A 21 8.10 1.64 -24.22
C ALA A 21 6.89 2.31 -23.55
N VAL A 22 5.69 2.15 -24.12
CA VAL A 22 4.45 2.71 -23.57
C VAL A 22 3.84 1.80 -22.48
N ALA A 23 3.94 0.49 -22.65
CA ALA A 23 3.32 -0.48 -21.77
C ALA A 23 4.03 -0.62 -20.40
N LEU A 24 5.36 -0.55 -20.36
CA LEU A 24 6.14 -0.72 -19.13
C LEU A 24 5.76 0.23 -17.99
N PRO A 25 5.67 1.57 -18.19
CA PRO A 25 5.31 2.47 -17.10
C PRO A 25 3.88 2.23 -16.60
N GLN A 26 2.96 1.86 -17.48
CA GLN A 26 1.58 1.54 -17.09
C GLN A 26 1.49 0.25 -16.27
N TYR A 27 2.23 -0.79 -16.67
CA TYR A 27 2.29 -2.05 -15.93
C TYR A 27 2.84 -1.84 -14.51
N GLN A 28 3.93 -1.09 -14.37
CA GLN A 28 4.51 -0.77 -13.06
C GLN A 28 3.52 0.00 -12.17
N LYS A 29 2.76 0.94 -12.74
CA LYS A 29 1.70 1.64 -12.00
C LYS A 29 0.61 0.68 -11.54
N SER A 30 0.12 -0.21 -12.41
CA SER A 30 -0.94 -1.16 -12.06
C SER A 30 -0.53 -2.11 -10.94
N VAL A 31 0.69 -2.64 -10.98
CA VAL A 31 1.20 -3.54 -9.94
C VAL A 31 1.30 -2.79 -8.59
N GLU A 32 1.73 -1.54 -8.62
CA GLU A 32 1.83 -0.73 -7.40
C GLU A 32 0.45 -0.37 -6.84
N MET A 33 -0.55 -0.14 -7.69
CA MET A 33 -1.94 0.03 -7.28
C MET A 33 -2.49 -1.19 -6.55
N SER A 34 -2.20 -2.40 -7.04
CA SER A 34 -2.60 -3.64 -6.36
C SER A 34 -1.98 -3.76 -4.97
N ARG A 35 -0.69 -3.39 -4.83
CA ARG A 35 0.00 -3.39 -3.52
C ARG A 35 -0.59 -2.35 -2.56
N ALA A 36 -0.89 -1.16 -3.06
CA ALA A 36 -1.46 -0.10 -2.24
C ALA A 36 -2.91 -0.43 -1.81
N ALA A 37 -3.69 -1.11 -2.66
CA ALA A 37 -5.01 -1.64 -2.29
C ALA A 37 -4.91 -2.72 -1.19
N GLU A 38 -3.91 -3.59 -1.24
CA GLU A 38 -3.64 -4.53 -0.15
C GLU A 38 -3.32 -3.80 1.16
N ALA A 39 -2.50 -2.73 1.09
CA ALA A 39 -2.21 -1.90 2.25
C ALA A 39 -3.44 -1.16 2.79
N LEU A 40 -4.36 -0.75 1.91
CA LEU A 40 -5.65 -0.16 2.28
C LEU A 40 -6.49 -1.14 3.09
N MET A 41 -6.68 -2.37 2.61
CA MET A 41 -7.47 -3.40 3.30
C MET A 41 -6.87 -3.74 4.68
N ASN A 42 -5.54 -3.89 4.75
CA ASN A 42 -4.86 -4.14 6.01
C ASN A 42 -5.01 -2.96 6.98
N GLY A 43 -4.84 -1.72 6.49
CA GLY A 43 -5.01 -0.51 7.29
C GLY A 43 -6.43 -0.32 7.82
N GLN A 44 -7.44 -0.60 7.01
CA GLN A 44 -8.85 -0.56 7.43
C GLN A 44 -9.13 -1.59 8.54
N THR A 45 -8.70 -2.85 8.35
CA THR A 45 -8.84 -3.90 9.36
C THR A 45 -8.18 -3.51 10.68
N ILE A 46 -7.01 -2.88 10.61
CA ILE A 46 -6.29 -2.36 11.78
C ILE A 46 -7.11 -1.25 12.46
N ILE A 47 -7.57 -0.24 11.73
CA ILE A 47 -8.35 0.86 12.33
C ILE A 47 -9.65 0.36 12.94
N GLU A 48 -10.34 -0.58 12.30
CA GLU A 48 -11.54 -1.18 12.88
C GLU A 48 -11.23 -1.87 14.21
N SER A 49 -10.11 -2.59 14.30
CA SER A 49 -9.67 -3.18 15.57
C SER A 49 -9.31 -2.12 16.62
N GLN A 50 -8.67 -1.02 16.22
CA GLN A 50 -8.36 0.11 17.11
C GLN A 50 -9.64 0.77 17.62
N ASN A 51 -10.63 0.98 16.76
CA ASN A 51 -11.92 1.56 17.15
C ASN A 51 -12.67 0.64 18.12
N ARG A 52 -12.66 -0.68 17.91
CA ARG A 52 -13.24 -1.63 18.87
C ARG A 52 -12.53 -1.59 20.22
N ALA A 53 -11.20 -1.51 20.23
CA ALA A 53 -10.42 -1.40 21.46
C ALA A 53 -10.68 -0.08 22.20
N LEU A 54 -10.81 1.04 21.47
CA LEU A 54 -11.21 2.32 22.02
C LEU A 54 -12.61 2.26 22.64
N ASP A 55 -13.58 1.63 21.98
CA ASP A 55 -14.94 1.48 22.49
C ASP A 55 -14.99 0.57 23.75
N ALA A 56 -14.09 -0.43 23.84
CA ALA A 56 -14.03 -1.36 24.97
C ALA A 56 -13.28 -0.82 26.19
N PHE A 57 -12.14 -0.14 25.99
CA PHE A 57 -11.22 0.26 27.05
C PHE A 57 -11.13 1.78 27.25
N GLY A 58 -11.72 2.58 26.37
CA GLY A 58 -11.64 4.04 26.37
C GLY A 58 -10.26 4.60 25.99
N ARG A 59 -9.29 3.72 25.69
CA ARG A 59 -7.92 4.07 25.30
C ARG A 59 -7.29 2.95 24.49
N ILE A 60 -6.28 3.30 23.71
CA ILE A 60 -5.35 2.35 23.10
C ILE A 60 -3.92 2.83 23.33
N ASN A 61 -3.03 1.88 23.54
CA ASN A 61 -1.60 2.08 23.43
C ASN A 61 -1.24 1.88 21.94
N GLY A 62 -0.32 2.68 21.40
CA GLY A 62 0.02 2.67 19.97
C GLY A 62 0.79 1.41 19.53
N ASP A 63 0.26 0.23 19.85
CA ASP A 63 0.88 -1.07 19.66
C ASP A 63 -0.17 -2.18 19.50
N LYS A 64 0.29 -3.38 19.15
CA LYS A 64 -0.56 -4.56 18.97
C LYS A 64 -1.30 -4.98 20.25
N GLY A 65 -0.81 -4.65 21.44
CA GLY A 65 -1.29 -5.23 22.70
C GLY A 65 -2.80 -5.14 22.90
N ASP A 66 -3.40 -4.06 22.45
CA ASP A 66 -4.84 -3.80 22.57
C ASP A 66 -5.66 -4.26 21.33
N LEU A 67 -5.01 -4.86 20.33
CA LEU A 67 -5.57 -5.12 19.00
C LEU A 67 -5.65 -6.62 18.68
N ASP A 68 -6.88 -7.11 18.50
CA ASP A 68 -7.13 -8.44 17.95
C ASP A 68 -7.06 -8.41 16.42
N VAL A 69 -5.84 -8.26 15.89
CA VAL A 69 -5.57 -8.30 14.46
C VAL A 69 -4.49 -9.33 14.13
N THR A 70 -4.83 -10.24 13.21
CA THR A 70 -3.90 -11.19 12.61
C THR A 70 -3.61 -10.73 11.20
N LEU A 71 -2.43 -10.14 11.01
CA LEU A 71 -1.92 -9.72 9.71
C LEU A 71 -0.97 -10.81 9.18
N ASN A 72 -1.07 -11.13 7.90
CA ASN A 72 -0.23 -12.15 7.26
C ASN A 72 0.88 -11.50 6.40
N GLY A 73 1.97 -12.24 6.18
CA GLY A 73 3.04 -11.82 5.24
C GLY A 73 4.04 -10.82 5.80
N GLY A 74 4.11 -10.67 7.12
CA GLY A 74 5.00 -9.74 7.79
C GLY A 74 5.32 -10.14 9.23
N ASN A 75 6.19 -9.35 9.85
CA ASN A 75 6.67 -9.57 11.21
C ASN A 75 6.44 -8.33 12.07
N TRP A 76 6.14 -8.56 13.35
CA TRP A 76 6.09 -7.51 14.35
C TRP A 76 7.49 -7.15 14.82
N SER A 77 7.71 -5.86 15.09
CA SER A 77 8.86 -5.38 15.83
C SER A 77 8.75 -5.77 17.31
N ASN A 78 9.87 -5.83 18.02
CA ASN A 78 9.97 -6.25 19.43
C ASN A 78 9.08 -5.42 20.38
N ASN A 79 8.77 -4.18 20.01
CA ASN A 79 7.93 -3.27 20.80
C ASN A 79 6.45 -3.30 20.35
N ASN A 80 6.07 -4.20 19.44
CA ASN A 80 4.71 -4.36 18.91
C ASN A 80 4.05 -3.10 18.30
N SER A 81 4.76 -1.97 18.16
CA SER A 81 4.25 -0.74 17.53
C SER A 81 4.48 -0.67 16.03
N VAL A 82 5.19 -1.64 15.46
CA VAL A 82 5.51 -1.67 14.02
C VAL A 82 5.29 -3.07 13.48
N TYR A 83 4.57 -3.18 12.36
CA TYR A 83 4.40 -4.41 11.59
C TYR A 83 5.00 -4.21 10.20
N THR A 84 5.92 -5.07 9.80
CA THR A 84 6.65 -4.94 8.54
C THR A 84 6.34 -6.10 7.62
N THR A 85 5.79 -5.78 6.45
CA THR A 85 5.58 -6.72 5.33
C THR A 85 6.68 -6.53 4.29
N LYS A 86 6.63 -7.30 3.21
CA LYS A 86 7.54 -7.12 2.06
C LYS A 86 7.47 -5.71 1.47
N ASP A 87 6.27 -5.14 1.38
CA ASP A 87 6.02 -3.90 0.65
C ASP A 87 5.74 -2.68 1.53
N PHE A 88 5.16 -2.88 2.70
CA PHE A 88 4.75 -1.79 3.59
C PHE A 88 5.19 -2.02 5.03
N ILE A 89 5.50 -0.92 5.71
CA ILE A 89 5.76 -0.84 7.14
C ILE A 89 4.58 -0.11 7.77
N TYR A 90 3.86 -0.77 8.66
CA TYR A 90 2.74 -0.22 9.40
C TYR A 90 3.21 0.21 10.78
N THR A 91 3.17 1.52 11.05
CA THR A 91 3.50 2.10 12.34
C THR A 91 2.22 2.48 13.06
N PHE A 92 2.01 1.88 14.22
CA PHE A 92 0.83 2.09 15.05
C PHE A 92 1.03 3.30 15.94
N SER A 93 -0.04 4.07 16.13
CA SER A 93 -0.08 5.19 17.07
C SER A 93 -1.41 5.17 17.83
N SER A 94 -1.52 5.96 18.89
CA SER A 94 -2.78 6.09 19.64
C SER A 94 -3.89 6.77 18.83
N THR A 95 -3.57 7.41 17.71
CA THR A 95 -4.50 8.15 16.84
C THR A 95 -4.76 7.46 15.50
N GLY A 96 -4.11 6.31 15.24
CA GLY A 96 -4.28 5.61 13.99
C GLY A 96 -3.15 4.64 13.63
N VAL A 97 -2.98 4.43 12.33
CA VAL A 97 -1.87 3.65 11.76
C VAL A 97 -1.34 4.33 10.51
N VAL A 98 -0.03 4.27 10.30
CA VAL A 98 0.64 4.79 9.11
C VAL A 98 1.29 3.64 8.36
N ALA A 99 0.83 3.34 7.14
CA ALA A 99 1.44 2.38 6.24
C ALA A 99 2.43 3.10 5.31
N THR A 100 3.72 2.92 5.53
CA THR A 100 4.80 3.51 4.73
C THR A 100 5.32 2.50 3.71
N ARG A 101 5.44 2.91 2.44
CA ARG A 101 5.97 2.06 1.38
C ARG A 101 7.49 1.88 1.54
N THR A 102 7.99 0.65 1.38
CA THR A 102 9.43 0.33 1.53
C THR A 102 10.27 0.77 0.33
N THR A 103 9.74 0.69 -0.88
CA THR A 103 10.50 0.94 -2.13
C THR A 103 10.27 2.33 -2.72
N ARG A 104 9.29 3.09 -2.22
CA ARG A 104 8.94 4.43 -2.69
C ARG A 104 8.66 5.34 -1.51
N SER A 105 8.83 6.64 -1.71
CA SER A 105 8.59 7.66 -0.69
C SER A 105 7.12 8.09 -0.67
N TYR A 106 6.21 7.18 -0.31
CA TYR A 106 4.83 7.51 0.03
C TYR A 106 4.31 6.69 1.20
N TRP A 107 3.28 7.21 1.86
CA TRP A 107 2.60 6.57 2.97
C TRP A 107 1.10 6.84 2.94
N LEU A 108 0.37 5.94 3.59
CA LEU A 108 -1.07 6.00 3.83
C LEU A 108 -1.27 6.13 5.34
N THR A 109 -1.95 7.19 5.76
CA THR A 109 -2.32 7.42 7.15
C THR A 109 -3.80 7.13 7.31
N PHE A 110 -4.11 6.29 8.28
CA PHE A 110 -5.47 5.94 8.64
C PHE A 110 -5.73 6.46 10.05
N HIS A 111 -6.84 7.14 10.24
CA HIS A 111 -7.18 7.81 11.49
C HIS A 111 -8.30 7.07 12.22
N ASN A 112 -8.07 6.79 13.51
CA ASN A 112 -9.08 6.17 14.39
C ASN A 112 -9.95 7.23 15.09
N LYS A 113 -10.88 6.76 15.93
CA LYS A 113 -11.79 7.59 16.76
C LYS A 113 -11.10 8.56 17.73
N ASN A 114 -9.84 8.31 18.07
CA ASN A 114 -9.05 9.18 18.95
C ASN A 114 -8.36 10.32 18.19
N SER A 115 -8.53 10.39 16.86
CA SER A 115 -8.02 11.47 16.02
C SER A 115 -9.10 12.47 15.67
N THR A 116 -8.71 13.74 15.46
CA THR A 116 -9.60 14.79 14.95
C THR A 116 -9.99 14.61 13.47
N GLN A 117 -9.36 13.65 12.78
CA GLN A 117 -9.61 13.29 11.38
C GLN A 117 -10.18 11.86 11.27
N GLU A 118 -11.00 11.43 12.25
CA GLU A 118 -11.58 10.08 12.28
C GLU A 118 -12.14 9.64 10.92
N GLY A 119 -11.79 8.42 10.50
CA GLY A 119 -12.30 7.81 9.27
C GLY A 119 -11.68 8.37 7.98
N GLN A 120 -10.86 9.42 8.06
CA GLN A 120 -10.12 9.93 6.92
C GLN A 120 -8.94 9.00 6.62
N ILE A 121 -8.75 8.73 5.32
CA ILE A 121 -7.55 8.06 4.80
C ILE A 121 -6.75 9.11 4.03
N VAL A 122 -5.56 9.44 4.53
CA VAL A 122 -4.68 10.44 3.94
C VAL A 122 -3.54 9.72 3.25
N CYS A 123 -3.39 9.96 1.95
CA CYS A 123 -2.26 9.46 1.19
C CYS A 123 -1.30 10.62 0.90
N SER A 124 0.01 10.43 1.13
CA SER A 124 1.00 11.51 1.00
C SER A 124 2.39 10.98 0.63
N GLY A 125 3.19 11.83 -0.04
CA GLY A 125 4.60 11.57 -0.35
C GLY A 125 4.96 11.82 -1.82
N SER A 126 6.26 11.98 -2.11
CA SER A 126 6.77 12.29 -3.46
C SER A 126 6.65 11.13 -4.45
N GLY A 127 6.57 9.89 -3.97
CA GLY A 127 6.41 8.68 -4.80
C GLY A 127 4.96 8.34 -5.15
N SER A 128 4.01 9.21 -4.81
CA SER A 128 2.58 8.90 -4.79
C SER A 128 1.80 9.27 -6.06
N ALA A 129 2.47 9.83 -7.07
CA ALA A 129 1.82 10.39 -8.25
C ALA A 129 0.88 9.38 -8.94
N GLY A 130 -0.42 9.69 -8.93
CA GLY A 130 -1.49 8.87 -9.50
C GLY A 130 -1.92 7.63 -8.69
N ILE A 131 -1.29 7.38 -7.53
CA ILE A 131 -1.68 6.33 -6.57
C ILE A 131 -2.62 6.90 -5.50
N CYS A 132 -2.29 8.06 -4.92
CA CYS A 132 -3.16 8.68 -3.93
C CYS A 132 -4.52 9.09 -4.50
N ASP A 133 -4.55 9.63 -5.72
CA ASP A 133 -5.79 10.07 -6.37
C ASP A 133 -6.79 8.94 -6.61
N SER A 134 -6.28 7.72 -6.81
CA SER A 134 -7.08 6.53 -7.11
C SER A 134 -7.47 5.71 -5.88
N ILE A 135 -6.82 5.96 -4.73
CA ILE A 135 -7.16 5.33 -3.45
C ILE A 135 -8.18 6.16 -2.66
N VAL A 136 -8.10 7.50 -2.73
CA VAL A 136 -9.00 8.40 -1.97
C VAL A 136 -10.39 8.52 -2.61
N GLN A 137 -10.61 7.98 -3.82
CA GLN A 137 -11.88 8.04 -4.56
C GLN A 137 -12.76 6.76 -4.48
N GLN A 138 -12.43 5.78 -3.62
CA GLN A 138 -13.27 4.60 -3.37
C GLN A 138 -13.96 4.71 -2.01
#